data_AF-R1HY02-F1
#
_entry.id   AF-R1HY02-F1
#
_cell.length_a   1.000
_cell.length_b   1.000
_cell.length_c   1.000
_cell.angle_alpha   90.00
_cell.angle_beta   90.00
_cell.angle_gamma   90.00
#
_symmetry.space_group_name_H-M   'P 1'
#
loop_
_entity.id
_entity.type
_entity.pdbx_description
1 polymer ?
#
loop_
_entity_poly.entity_id
_entity_poly.type
_entity_poly.pdbx_seq_one_letter_code
_entity_poly.pdbx_strand_id
1 'polypeptide(L)' 'GLAVLATADHVVGTGEQRRRSAARAGAQVAVLEGLGHWWMTHDPARAAAALTGFWATVH' A
#
# COMPACT_ATOMS: atom_id res chain seq x y z
N GLY A 1 8.03 5.03 7.06
CA GLY A 1 7.92 3.88 6.11
C GLY A 1 6.67 4.00 5.27
N LEU A 2 6.43 3.07 4.35
CA LEU A 2 5.23 3.00 3.51
C LEU A 2 4.46 1.70 3.75
N ALA A 3 3.15 1.79 3.88
CA ALA A 3 2.23 0.66 3.89
C ALA A 3 1.31 0.72 2.67
N VAL A 4 1.31 -0.33 1.86
CA VAL A 4 0.42 -0.45 0.69
C VAL A 4 -0.90 -1.09 1.09
N LEU A 5 -2.00 -0.42 0.81
CA LEU A 5 -3.37 -0.88 1.04
C LEU A 5 -4.07 -1.11 -0.29
N ALA A 6 -3.88 -2.30 -0.85
CA ALA A 6 -4.66 -2.81 -1.98
C ALA A 6 -6.04 -3.25 -1.48
N THR A 7 -7.12 -2.61 -1.96
CA THR A 7 -8.45 -2.71 -1.31
C THR A 7 -9.20 -4.00 -1.60
N ALA A 8 -8.84 -4.73 -2.66
CA ALA A 8 -9.34 -6.06 -2.97
C ALA A 8 -8.40 -7.18 -2.47
N ASP A 9 -7.39 -6.86 -1.67
CA ASP A 9 -6.54 -7.85 -1.01
C ASP A 9 -7.22 -8.36 0.27
N HIS A 10 -7.63 -9.63 0.22
CA HIS A 10 -8.29 -10.32 1.32
C HIS A 10 -7.40 -11.32 2.07
N VAL A 11 -6.09 -11.39 1.78
CA VAL A 11 -5.21 -12.42 2.36
C VAL A 11 -4.32 -11.91 3.51
N VAL A 12 -4.28 -10.59 3.75
CA VAL A 12 -3.45 -9.97 4.80
C VAL A 12 -4.25 -9.23 5.88
N GLY A 13 -5.47 -9.70 6.14
CA GLY A 13 -6.39 -9.12 7.13
C GLY A 13 -7.20 -7.95 6.59
N THR A 14 -7.97 -7.30 7.47
CA THR A 14 -8.90 -6.23 7.06
C THR A 14 -8.17 -4.92 6.77
N GLY A 15 -8.78 -4.07 5.93
CA GLY A 15 -8.27 -2.71 5.68
C GLY A 15 -8.07 -1.90 6.97
N GLU A 16 -8.94 -2.09 7.97
CA GLU A 16 -8.81 -1.42 9.26
C GLU A 16 -7.60 -1.90 10.08
N GLN A 17 -7.38 -3.21 10.14
CA GLN A 17 -6.19 -3.76 10.79
C GLN A 17 -4.91 -3.23 10.16
N ARG A 18 -4.88 -3.15 8.82
CA ARG A 18 -3.72 -2.63 8.06
C ARG A 18 -3.49 -1.15 8.31
N ARG A 19 -4.53 -0.30 8.30
CA ARG A 19 -4.41 1.13 8.64
C ARG A 19 -3.92 1.33 10.06
N ARG A 20 -4.47 0.59 11.03
CA ARG A 20 -4.03 0.65 12.43
C ARG A 20 -2.56 0.25 12.59
N SER A 21 -2.11 -0.79 11.90
CA SER A 21 -0.70 -1.21 11.90
C SER A 21 0.21 -0.15 11.27
N ALA A 22 -0.20 0.46 10.15
CA ALA A 22 0.54 1.55 9.52
C ALA A 22 0.66 2.77 10.44
N ALA A 23 -0.42 3.18 11.10
CA ALA A 23 -0.42 4.28 12.06
C ALA A 23 0.53 4.02 13.23
N ARG A 24 0.52 2.81 13.79
CA ARG A 24 1.44 2.40 14.87
C ARG A 24 2.90 2.42 14.45
N ALA A 25 3.18 2.12 13.18
CA ALA A 25 4.52 2.15 12.62
C ALA A 25 4.96 3.55 12.16
N GLY A 26 4.10 4.58 12.27
CA GLY A 26 4.37 5.90 11.70
C GLY A 26 4.55 5.86 10.18
N ALA A 27 3.89 4.92 9.50
CA ALA A 27 4.01 4.72 8.06
C ALA A 27 2.95 5.52 7.30
N GLN A 28 3.35 6.08 6.16
CA GLN A 28 2.41 6.61 5.17
C GLN A 28 1.60 5.45 4.57
N VAL A 29 0.36 5.72 4.16
CA VAL A 29 -0.51 4.72 3.53
C VAL A 29 -0.74 5.09 2.07
N ALA A 30 -0.35 4.20 1.15
CA ALA A 30 -0.73 4.29 -0.26
C ALA A 30 -1.91 3.35 -0.53
N VAL A 31 -3.07 3.91 -0.90
CA VAL A 31 -4.26 3.12 -1.23
C VAL A 31 -4.29 2.79 -2.72
N LEU A 32 -4.31 1.51 -3.04
CA LEU A 32 -4.44 0.99 -4.40
C LEU A 32 -5.85 0.40 -4.57
N GLU A 33 -6.79 1.28 -4.88
CA GLU A 33 -8.20 0.93 -5.07
C GLU A 33 -8.38 -0.15 -6.14
N GLY A 34 -9.13 -1.20 -5.83
CA GLY A 34 -9.47 -2.31 -6.72
C GLY A 34 -8.37 -3.36 -6.92
N LEU A 35 -7.15 -3.14 -6.40
CA LEU A 35 -6.07 -4.12 -6.56
C LEU A 35 -6.10 -5.18 -5.47
N GLY A 36 -5.73 -6.41 -5.85
CA GLY A 36 -5.65 -7.57 -4.98
C GLY A 36 -4.27 -7.78 -4.35
N HIS A 37 -4.05 -8.96 -3.80
CA HIS A 37 -2.79 -9.31 -3.12
C HIS A 37 -1.55 -9.10 -3.99
N TRP A 38 -1.65 -9.47 -5.27
CA TRP A 38 -0.58 -9.33 -6.25
C TRP A 38 -0.61 -7.97 -6.95
N TRP A 39 -0.92 -6.89 -6.21
CA TRP A 39 -1.07 -5.52 -6.73
C TRP A 39 0.07 -5.06 -7.64
N MET A 40 1.30 -5.46 -7.32
CA MET A 40 2.50 -5.16 -8.12
C MET A 40 2.51 -5.80 -9.50
N THR A 41 1.72 -6.86 -9.71
CA THR A 41 1.57 -7.55 -11.00
C THR A 41 0.27 -7.20 -11.71
N HIS A 42 -0.79 -6.87 -10.96
CA HIS A 42 -2.09 -6.49 -11.53
C HIS A 42 -2.04 -5.13 -12.24
N ASP A 43 -1.34 -4.16 -11.65
CA ASP A 43 -1.09 -2.85 -12.25
C ASP A 43 0.33 -2.37 -11.88
N PRO A 44 1.35 -2.84 -12.61
CA PRO A 44 2.74 -2.52 -12.30
C PRO A 44 3.06 -1.03 -12.37
N ALA A 45 2.40 -0.28 -13.27
CA ALA A 45 2.66 1.15 -13.44
C ALA A 45 2.17 1.95 -12.23
N ARG A 46 0.93 1.70 -11.78
CA ARG A 46 0.37 2.35 -10.60
C ARG A 46 1.12 1.93 -9.32
N ALA A 47 1.48 0.66 -9.21
CA ALA A 47 2.29 0.13 -8.13
C ALA A 47 3.66 0.84 -8.05
N ALA A 48 4.37 0.93 -9.17
CA ALA A 48 5.66 1.60 -9.25
C ALA A 48 5.55 3.08 -8.87
N ALA A 49 4.54 3.79 -9.39
CA ALA A 49 4.33 5.20 -9.09
C ALA A 49 4.13 5.47 -7.58
N ALA A 50 3.39 4.60 -6.88
CA ALA A 50 3.21 4.71 -5.43
C ALA A 50 4.54 4.52 -4.67
N LEU A 51 5.36 3.54 -5.08
CA LEU A 51 6.65 3.26 -4.45
C LEU A 51 7.66 4.38 -4.72
N THR A 52 7.81 4.81 -5.97
CA THR A 52 8.75 5.86 -6.34
C THR A 52 8.34 7.22 -5.78
N GLY A 53 7.04 7.50 -5.74
CA GLY A 53 6.51 8.69 -5.09
C GLY A 53 6.88 8.75 -3.61
N PHE A 54 6.77 7.63 -2.88
CA PHE A 54 7.23 7.57 -1.50
C PHE A 54 8.75 7.75 -1.38
N TRP A 55 9.55 7.04 -2.18
CA TRP A 55 11.02 7.17 -2.12
C TRP A 55 11.50 8.60 -2.38
N ALA A 56 10.81 9.36 -3.24
CA ALA A 56 11.11 10.77 -3.46
C ALA A 56 10.88 11.67 -2.21
N THR A 57 10.14 11.20 -1.21
CA THR A 57 9.90 11.92 0.06
C THR A 57 10.87 11.55 1.17
N VAL A 58 11.66 10.49 0.98
CA VAL A 58 12.59 9.99 2.00
C VAL A 58 13.99 10.50 1.63
N HIS A 59 14.52 11.38 2.47
CA HIS A 59 15.89 11.90 2.39
C HIS A 59 16.69 11.50 3.63
#